data_AF-A0A6S7BZ29-F1
#
_entry.id   AF-A0A6S7BZ29-F1
#
_cell.length_a   1.000
_cell.length_b   1.000
_cell.length_c   1.000
_cell.angle_alpha   90.00
_cell.angle_beta   90.00
_cell.angle_gamma   90.00
#
_symmetry.space_group_name_H-M   'P 1'
#
loop_
_entity.id
_entity.type
_entity.pdbx_description
1 polymer ?
#
loop_
_entity_poly.entity_id
_entity_poly.type
_entity_poly.pdbx_seq_one_letter_code
_entity_poly.pdbx_strand_id
1 'polypeptide(L)'
;MGIEYQIKFAVPAGYDPSALIKKLPDAIERPSMADIYSYALEPAGFYFVDHLVNPAIASLALRRLIDEALRHGERVEIIEP
;
A
#
# COMPACT_ATOMS: atom_id res chain seq x y z
N MET A 1 13.71 -10.28 3.73
CA MET A 1 13.43 -9.99 2.31
C MET A 1 11.92 -10.08 2.17
N GLY A 2 11.28 -8.93 1.93
CA GLY A 2 9.85 -8.84 1.71
C GLY A 2 9.49 -9.01 0.24
N ILE A 3 8.22 -8.88 -0.09
CA ILE A 3 7.74 -8.78 -1.48
C ILE A 3 7.37 -7.32 -1.74
N GLU A 4 7.88 -6.77 -2.82
CA GLU A 4 7.69 -5.39 -3.20
C GLU A 4 6.66 -5.27 -4.33
N TYR A 5 5.84 -4.23 -4.29
CA TYR A 5 4.79 -3.98 -5.26
C TYR A 5 4.78 -2.50 -5.61
N GLN A 6 4.91 -2.20 -6.90
CA GLN A 6 4.63 -0.87 -7.43
C GLN A 6 3.21 -0.87 -8.03
N ILE A 7 2.33 -0.08 -7.42
CA ILE A 7 0.92 0.08 -7.78
C ILE A 7 0.79 1.40 -8.54
N LYS A 8 0.88 1.34 -9.87
CA LYS A 8 0.88 2.54 -10.73
C LYS A 8 -0.53 3.00 -11.05
N PHE A 9 -0.76 4.30 -10.88
CA PHE A 9 -1.98 4.99 -11.26
C PHE A 9 -1.71 6.47 -11.51
N ALA A 10 -2.67 7.17 -12.13
CA ALA A 10 -2.57 8.62 -12.31
C ALA A 10 -2.83 9.33 -10.97
N VAL A 11 -1.77 9.59 -10.21
CA VAL A 11 -1.86 10.32 -8.93
C VAL A 11 -2.36 11.75 -9.19
N PRO A 12 -3.51 12.17 -8.64
CA PRO A 12 -4.00 13.53 -8.83
C PRO A 12 -3.05 14.57 -8.24
N ALA A 13 -2.94 15.73 -8.90
CA ALA A 13 -2.19 16.85 -8.36
C ALA A 13 -2.80 17.30 -7.02
N GLY A 14 -2.00 17.35 -5.96
CA GLY A 14 -2.46 17.70 -4.61
C GLY A 14 -3.21 16.58 -3.88
N TYR A 15 -3.03 15.31 -4.29
CA TYR A 15 -3.59 14.16 -3.58
C TYR A 15 -3.17 14.13 -2.10
N ASP A 16 -4.16 14.01 -1.20
CA ASP A 16 -3.95 13.89 0.24
C ASP A 16 -4.21 12.44 0.71
N PRO A 17 -3.17 11.70 1.15
CA PRO A 17 -3.31 10.32 1.62
C PRO A 17 -3.89 10.21 3.04
N SER A 18 -4.20 11.31 3.74
CA SER A 18 -4.67 11.29 5.14
C SER A 18 -5.92 10.43 5.34
N ALA A 19 -6.84 10.42 4.37
CA ALA A 19 -8.04 9.59 4.42
C ALA A 19 -7.76 8.10 4.19
N LEU A 20 -6.72 7.78 3.42
CA LEU A 20 -6.24 6.42 3.19
C LEU A 20 -5.53 5.88 4.42
N ILE A 21 -4.62 6.67 5.01
CA ILE A 21 -3.87 6.33 6.23
C ILE A 21 -4.81 5.84 7.34
N LYS A 22 -5.93 6.55 7.55
CA LYS A 22 -6.92 6.19 8.59
C LYS A 22 -7.66 4.86 8.34
N LYS A 23 -7.62 4.35 7.10
CA LYS A 23 -8.29 3.09 6.69
C LYS A 23 -7.33 1.91 6.61
N LEU A 24 -6.03 2.17 6.68
CA LEU A 24 -5.02 1.12 6.65
C LEU A 24 -4.99 0.38 8.00
N PRO A 25 -4.84 -0.95 7.99
CA PRO A 25 -4.68 -1.70 9.23
C PRO A 25 -3.34 -1.37 9.91
N ASP A 26 -3.20 -1.65 11.20
CA ASP A 26 -1.94 -1.42 11.92
C ASP A 26 -0.77 -2.11 11.18
N ALA A 27 0.27 -1.34 10.86
CA ALA A 27 1.43 -1.83 10.12
C ALA A 27 2.43 -2.59 11.00
N ILE A 28 2.20 -2.67 12.32
CA ILE A 28 3.11 -3.27 13.29
C ILE A 28 2.42 -4.45 13.98
N GLU A 29 3.07 -5.61 13.95
CA GLU A 29 2.68 -6.80 14.71
C GLU A 29 3.14 -6.58 16.17
N ARG A 30 2.21 -6.17 17.04
CA ARG A 30 2.54 -5.73 18.42
C ARG A 30 3.26 -6.78 19.28
N PRO A 31 2.97 -8.10 19.19
CA PRO A 31 3.70 -9.10 19.98
C PRO A 31 5.20 -9.17 19.67
N SER A 32 5.59 -8.96 18.41
CA SER A 32 6.97 -9.05 17.96
C SER A 32 7.61 -7.67 17.69
N MET A 33 6.82 -6.60 17.73
CA MET A 33 7.20 -5.25 17.29
C MET A 33 7.86 -5.26 15.90
N ALA A 34 7.34 -6.11 15.01
CA ALA A 34 7.84 -6.25 13.66
C ALA A 34 6.90 -5.53 12.68
N ASP A 35 7.46 -4.87 11.68
CA ASP A 35 6.68 -4.28 10.60
C ASP A 35 6.04 -5.39 9.77
N ILE A 36 4.72 -5.34 9.62
CA ILE A 36 3.93 -6.24 8.77
C ILE A 36 4.06 -5.82 7.31
N TYR A 37 3.97 -4.52 7.07
CA TYR A 37 4.13 -3.93 5.76
C TYR A 37 4.65 -2.49 5.88
N SER A 38 5.16 -1.95 4.78
CA SER A 38 5.47 -0.54 4.64
C SER A 38 4.95 -0.02 3.31
N TYR A 39 4.69 1.28 3.22
CA TYR A 39 4.29 1.87 1.95
C TYR A 39 4.73 3.32 1.83
N ALA A 40 4.85 3.79 0.60
CA ALA A 40 5.13 5.16 0.25
C ALA A 40 4.24 5.61 -0.93
N LEU A 41 3.90 6.90 -0.96
CA LEU A 41 3.33 7.53 -2.14
C LEU A 41 4.48 8.08 -2.99
N GLU A 42 4.58 7.62 -4.22
CA GLU A 42 5.54 8.06 -5.24
C GLU A 42 4.83 8.83 -6.35
N PRO A 43 5.55 9.58 -7.21
CA PRO A 43 4.95 10.30 -8.34
C PRO A 43 4.17 9.39 -9.30
N ALA A 44 4.57 8.12 -9.40
CA ALA A 44 3.97 7.14 -10.30
C ALA A 44 2.87 6.27 -9.65
N GLY A 45 2.60 6.45 -8.35
CA GLY A 45 1.59 5.65 -7.62
C GLY A 45 2.03 5.26 -6.22
N PHE A 46 1.52 4.14 -5.70
CA PHE A 46 1.94 3.63 -4.39
C PHE A 46 3.07 2.60 -4.56
N TYR A 47 4.06 2.67 -3.68
CA TYR A 47 5.04 1.61 -3.47
C TYR A 47 4.72 0.91 -2.16
N PHE A 48 4.63 -0.42 -2.18
CA PHE A 48 4.22 -1.23 -1.03
C PHE A 48 5.21 -2.38 -0.82
N VAL A 49 5.54 -2.67 0.43
CA VAL A 49 6.41 -3.78 0.82
C VAL A 49 5.66 -4.65 1.82
N ASP A 50 5.46 -5.92 1.48
CA ASP A 50 5.00 -6.96 2.40
C ASP A 50 6.22 -7.58 3.09
N HIS A 51 6.33 -7.45 4.42
CA HIS A 51 7.45 -8.01 5.19
C HIS A 51 7.23 -9.47 5.60
N LEU A 52 6.13 -10.09 5.15
CA LEU A 52 5.78 -11.49 5.35
C LEU A 52 5.56 -11.89 6.82
N VAL A 53 5.34 -10.90 7.72
CA VAL A 53 5.09 -11.13 9.15
C VAL A 53 3.64 -11.57 9.40
N ASN A 54 2.68 -10.89 8.77
CA ASN A 54 1.26 -11.19 8.89
C ASN A 54 0.56 -11.01 7.53
N PRO A 55 0.51 -12.08 6.70
CA PRO A 55 -0.02 -12.01 5.35
C PRO A 55 -1.48 -11.53 5.28
N ALA A 56 -2.29 -11.79 6.30
CA ALA A 56 -3.70 -11.37 6.33
C ALA A 56 -3.82 -9.84 6.43
N ILE A 57 -3.02 -9.22 7.31
CA ILE A 57 -2.98 -7.77 7.48
C ILE A 57 -2.31 -7.10 6.28
N ALA A 58 -1.20 -7.64 5.78
CA ALA A 58 -0.52 -7.12 4.60
C ALA A 58 -1.42 -7.18 3.35
N SER A 59 -2.11 -8.29 3.12
CA SER A 59 -3.05 -8.42 1.99
C SER A 59 -4.21 -7.43 2.09
N LEU A 60 -4.71 -7.16 3.30
CA LEU A 60 -5.75 -6.15 3.51
C LEU A 60 -5.22 -4.75 3.19
N ALA A 61 -4.02 -4.40 3.65
CA ALA A 61 -3.39 -3.12 3.36
C ALA A 61 -3.16 -2.93 1.85
N LEU A 62 -2.58 -3.93 1.18
CA LEU A 62 -2.37 -3.95 -0.27
C LEU A 62 -3.68 -3.71 -1.03
N ARG A 63 -4.75 -4.44 -0.66
CA ARG A 63 -6.07 -4.25 -1.26
C ARG A 63 -6.59 -2.82 -1.06
N ARG A 64 -6.40 -2.20 0.11
CA ARG A 64 -6.81 -0.80 0.34
C ARG A 64 -6.08 0.17 -0.57
N LEU A 65 -4.79 -0.04 -0.83
CA LEU A 65 -4.03 0.79 -1.77
C LEU A 65 -4.53 0.63 -3.21
N ILE A 66 -4.82 -0.60 -3.64
CA ILE A 66 -5.38 -0.88 -4.97
C ILE A 66 -6.78 -0.25 -5.11
N ASP A 67 -7.66 -0.46 -4.13
CA ASP A 67 -9.01 0.12 -4.11
C ASP A 67 -8.96 1.65 -4.16
N GLU A 68 -7.98 2.27 -3.51
CA GLU A 68 -7.79 3.73 -3.54
C GLU A 68 -7.24 4.19 -4.90
N ALA A 69 -6.25 3.49 -5.45
CA ALA A 69 -5.71 3.80 -6.79
C ALA A 69 -6.80 3.74 -7.87
N LEU A 70 -7.69 2.74 -7.81
CA LEU A 70 -8.84 2.58 -8.70
C LEU A 70 -9.89 3.69 -8.58
N ARG A 71 -9.89 4.49 -7.50
CA ARG A 71 -10.78 5.67 -7.39
C ARG A 71 -10.29 6.85 -8.20
N HIS A 72 -8.98 6.91 -8.46
CA HIS A 72 -8.34 8.05 -9.13
C HIS A 72 -7.97 7.76 -10.58
N GLY A 73 -8.03 6.50 -11.00
CA GLY A 73 -7.79 6.10 -12.39
C GLY A 73 -8.63 4.91 -12.81
N GLU A 74 -8.99 4.86 -14.10
CA GLU A 74 -9.74 3.74 -14.69
C GLU A 74 -8.91 2.44 -14.77
N ARG A 75 -7.59 2.55 -14.64
CA ARG A 75 -6.64 1.43 -14.73
C ARG A 75 -5.55 1.58 -13.67
N VAL A 76 -5.21 0.45 -13.06
CA VAL A 76 -4.09 0.30 -12.13
C VAL A 76 -3.20 -0.82 -12.65
N GLU A 77 -1.89 -0.61 -12.58
CA GLU A 77 -0.89 -1.62 -12.92
C GLU A 77 -0.12 -2.02 -11.67
N ILE A 78 0.09 -3.32 -11.47
CA ILE A 78 0.85 -3.86 -10.34
C ILE A 78 2.10 -4.52 -10.92
N ILE A 79 3.26 -4.09 -10.45
CA ILE A 79 4.57 -4.56 -10.92
C ILE A 79 5.36 -5.03 -9.69
N GLU A 80 5.92 -6.23 -9.76
CA GLU A 80 6.96 -6.69 -8.83
C GLU A 80 8.30 -6.11 -9.33
N PRO A 81 9.03 -5.32 -8.53
CA PRO A 81 10.31 -4.71 -8.93
C PRO A 81 11.42 -5.72 -9.22
#